data_AF-A0A8B6XK35-F1
#
_entry.id   AF-A0A8B6XK35-F1
#
_cell.length_a   1.000
_cell.length_b   1.000
_cell.length_c   1.000
_cell.angle_alpha   90.00
_cell.angle_beta   90.00
_cell.angle_gamma   90.00
#
_symmetry.space_group_name_H-M   'P 1'
#
loop_
_entity.id
_entity.type
_entity.pdbx_description
1 polymer ?
#
loop_
_entity_poly.entity_id
_entity_poly.type
_entity_poly.pdbx_seq_one_letter_code
_entity_poly.pdbx_strand_id
1 'polypeptide(L)'
;MSGNGDIPSRKISNRRGFIREEQNERNVEHDHSNRGHRHLLADIFAQGRRHIQSRRRSQDIEEISKPTGTFGNDDEEEEEDEFNEADFCWVWEEECKSNDVVFQNNNSEVYFHPDYSCGTAAVRGKNQFQEGEEHYWEIKLSSAVYGTDMMVGVGCDGMDLNKYKSQFCSIIGKESNSWGISYFGTVHHNGKTREFTKKFERGSVIGCHLDLWKGTLSFYKNGEPLGIAFEGLLGKKLYPMISSTAARTKMKLVCSYKINFSLQYLCCKEISKNISSSSEALADLPLPSGLKRYLGFRMDWVFRLHKLQPSSSGMGPSRKRVKR
;
A
#
# COMPACT_ATOMS: atom_id res chain seq x y z
N MET A 1 28.16 77.23 -19.94
CA MET A 1 28.61 75.83 -20.12
C MET A 1 28.74 75.23 -18.73
N SER A 2 27.68 74.63 -18.19
CA SER A 2 27.44 73.17 -18.18
C SER A 2 28.56 72.40 -17.43
N GLY A 3 28.33 71.62 -16.38
CA GLY A 3 27.07 70.99 -15.97
C GLY A 3 27.10 70.36 -14.57
N ASN A 4 25.96 69.74 -14.30
CA ASN A 4 25.42 69.24 -13.04
C ASN A 4 26.15 68.01 -12.46
N GLY A 5 26.10 67.90 -11.14
CA GLY A 5 26.26 66.64 -10.40
C GLY A 5 25.19 66.55 -9.32
N ASP A 6 24.14 65.78 -9.59
CA ASP A 6 23.02 65.48 -8.69
C ASP A 6 23.42 64.51 -7.57
N ILE A 7 23.06 64.81 -6.32
CA ILE A 7 23.01 63.87 -5.19
C ILE A 7 21.58 63.85 -4.65
N PRO A 8 20.83 62.74 -4.73
CA PRO A 8 19.46 62.70 -4.24
C PRO A 8 19.41 62.39 -2.73
N SER A 9 18.62 63.18 -2.02
CA SER A 9 18.23 62.96 -0.61
C SER A 9 17.39 61.69 -0.44
N ARG A 10 17.76 60.83 0.51
CA ARG A 10 16.95 59.68 0.92
C ARG A 10 15.67 60.15 1.62
N LYS A 11 14.51 59.92 1.00
CA LYS A 11 13.21 59.94 1.67
C LYS A 11 13.04 58.66 2.50
N ILE A 12 12.82 58.81 3.80
CA ILE A 12 12.35 57.74 4.69
C ILE A 12 10.85 57.58 4.43
N SER A 13 10.43 56.50 3.75
CA SER A 13 9.03 56.15 3.60
C SER A 13 8.59 55.07 4.60
N ASN A 14 7.45 55.37 5.23
CA ASN A 14 6.62 54.60 6.16
C ASN A 14 6.82 53.08 6.29
N ARG A 15 7.45 52.65 7.40
CA ARG A 15 7.43 51.26 7.92
C ARG A 15 6.09 50.80 8.52
N ARG A 16 5.03 51.61 8.49
CA ARG A 16 3.73 51.26 9.12
C ARG A 16 2.75 50.52 8.20
N GLY A 17 2.97 50.49 6.88
CA GLY A 17 2.13 49.74 5.94
C GLY A 17 2.48 48.25 5.85
N PHE A 18 3.77 47.94 5.75
CA PHE A 18 4.27 46.56 5.56
C PHE A 18 3.98 45.61 6.72
N ILE A 19 3.97 46.09 7.96
CA ILE A 19 3.70 45.25 9.14
C ILE A 19 2.22 44.82 9.19
N ARG A 20 1.31 45.60 8.59
CA ARG A 20 -0.13 45.31 8.64
C ARG A 20 -0.56 44.28 7.59
N GLU A 21 0.11 44.23 6.44
CA GLU A 21 -0.11 43.21 5.40
C GLU A 21 0.46 41.85 5.80
N GLU A 22 1.70 41.78 6.33
CA GLU A 22 2.29 40.52 6.81
C GLU A 22 1.54 39.92 8.03
N GLN A 23 0.89 40.74 8.85
CA GLN A 23 0.05 40.24 9.94
C GLN A 23 -1.30 39.72 9.43
N ASN A 24 -1.84 40.29 8.36
CA ASN A 24 -3.07 39.80 7.74
C ASN A 24 -2.84 38.48 6.99
N GLU A 25 -1.74 38.35 6.25
CA GLU A 25 -1.39 37.10 5.56
C GLU A 25 -1.11 35.95 6.54
N ARG A 26 -0.39 36.22 7.64
CA ARG A 26 -0.20 35.23 8.72
C ARG A 26 -1.50 34.84 9.39
N ASN A 27 -2.43 35.77 9.59
CA ASN A 27 -3.73 35.45 10.18
C ASN A 27 -4.62 34.63 9.24
N VAL A 28 -4.55 34.85 7.92
CA VAL A 28 -5.28 34.07 6.91
C VAL A 28 -4.68 32.66 6.78
N GLU A 29 -3.36 32.50 6.78
CA GLU A 29 -2.71 31.18 6.82
C GLU A 29 -3.01 30.41 8.11
N HIS A 30 -3.03 31.10 9.26
CA HIS A 30 -3.37 30.48 10.53
C HIS A 30 -4.84 30.05 10.59
N ASP A 31 -5.76 30.81 9.98
CA ASP A 31 -7.19 30.47 9.92
C ASP A 31 -7.48 29.35 8.90
N HIS A 32 -6.74 29.28 7.78
CA HIS A 32 -6.80 28.15 6.85
C HIS A 32 -6.23 26.85 7.44
N SER A 33 -5.12 26.94 8.18
CA SER A 33 -4.55 25.82 8.94
C SER A 33 -5.51 25.32 10.03
N ASN A 34 -6.15 26.22 10.78
CA ASN A 34 -7.13 25.85 11.80
C ASN A 34 -8.42 25.26 11.22
N ARG A 35 -8.88 25.75 10.05
CA ARG A 35 -10.01 25.13 9.34
C ARG A 35 -9.66 23.72 8.85
N GLY A 36 -8.46 23.51 8.32
CA GLY A 36 -7.97 22.18 7.92
C GLY A 36 -7.84 21.21 9.09
N HIS A 37 -7.27 21.66 10.22
CA HIS A 37 -7.16 20.85 11.44
C HIS A 37 -8.52 20.51 12.05
N ARG A 38 -9.50 21.43 12.03
CA ARG A 38 -10.86 21.17 12.52
C ARG A 38 -11.61 20.18 11.63
N HIS A 39 -11.41 20.24 10.31
CA HIS A 39 -12.00 19.27 9.38
C HIS A 39 -11.36 17.89 9.56
N LEU A 40 -10.03 17.82 9.68
CA LEU A 40 -9.31 16.58 9.95
C LEU A 40 -9.71 15.94 11.28
N LEU A 41 -9.85 16.73 12.35
CA LEU A 41 -10.35 16.24 13.64
C LEU A 41 -11.81 15.80 13.53
N ALA A 42 -12.66 16.51 12.79
CA ALA A 42 -14.05 16.12 12.57
C ALA A 42 -14.16 14.79 11.81
N ASP A 43 -13.33 14.57 10.79
CA ASP A 43 -13.23 13.29 10.06
C ASP A 43 -12.72 12.17 10.97
N ILE A 44 -11.71 12.44 11.80
CA ILE A 44 -11.17 11.51 12.80
C ILE A 44 -12.26 11.10 13.81
N PHE A 45 -13.05 12.06 14.32
CA PHE A 45 -14.15 11.77 15.25
C PHE A 45 -15.35 11.11 14.55
N ALA A 46 -15.62 11.41 13.28
CA ALA A 46 -16.69 10.82 12.50
C ALA A 46 -16.40 9.36 12.11
N GLN A 47 -15.15 9.02 11.83
CA GLN A 47 -14.70 7.63 11.64
C GLN A 47 -14.77 6.85 12.97
N GLY A 48 -14.34 7.45 14.08
CA GLY A 48 -14.42 6.83 15.41
C GLY A 48 -15.84 6.58 15.93
N ARG A 49 -16.82 7.45 15.63
CA ARG A 49 -18.22 7.27 16.05
C ARG A 49 -18.96 6.19 15.24
N ARG A 50 -18.72 6.11 13.94
CA ARG A 50 -19.27 5.04 13.08
C ARG A 50 -18.82 3.65 13.54
N HIS A 51 -17.58 3.55 14.01
CA HIS A 51 -16.96 2.32 14.55
C HIS A 51 -17.57 1.84 15.89
N ILE A 52 -18.11 2.72 16.74
CA ILE A 52 -18.77 2.30 18.00
C ILE A 52 -20.15 1.68 17.70
N GLN A 53 -20.83 2.18 16.68
CA GLN A 53 -22.16 1.69 16.29
C GLN A 53 -22.11 0.38 15.51
N SER A 54 -21.10 0.16 14.65
CA SER A 54 -20.96 -1.12 13.93
C SER A 54 -20.65 -2.29 14.88
N ARG A 55 -19.73 -2.12 15.83
CA ARG A 55 -19.39 -3.18 16.81
C ARG A 55 -20.52 -3.57 17.76
N ARG A 56 -21.38 -2.62 18.16
CA ARG A 56 -22.58 -2.97 18.96
C ARG A 56 -23.56 -3.83 18.15
N ARG A 57 -23.70 -3.53 16.86
CA ARG A 57 -24.57 -4.28 15.96
C ARG A 57 -24.08 -5.70 15.67
N SER A 58 -22.76 -5.91 15.57
CA SER A 58 -22.16 -7.24 15.39
C SER A 58 -22.31 -8.13 16.64
N GLN A 59 -22.22 -7.55 17.85
CA GLN A 59 -22.40 -8.30 19.10
C GLN A 59 -23.86 -8.75 19.33
N ASP A 60 -24.85 -8.03 18.81
CA ASP A 60 -26.26 -8.37 18.96
C ASP A 60 -26.75 -9.44 17.96
N ILE A 61 -25.95 -9.79 16.93
CA ILE A 61 -26.33 -10.76 15.87
C ILE A 61 -25.80 -12.18 16.17
N GLU A 62 -24.74 -12.33 16.97
CA GLU A 62 -24.13 -13.63 17.30
C GLU A 62 -25.01 -14.54 18.21
N GLU A 63 -26.11 -14.06 18.78
CA GLU A 63 -26.93 -14.85 19.72
C GLU A 63 -28.09 -15.65 19.09
N ILE A 64 -28.35 -15.54 17.79
CA ILE A 64 -29.51 -16.20 17.17
C ILE A 64 -29.11 -16.92 15.88
N SER A 65 -28.57 -18.13 15.99
CA SER A 65 -28.93 -19.31 15.18
C SER A 65 -27.89 -20.43 15.27
N LYS A 66 -28.30 -21.61 15.76
CA LYS A 66 -27.65 -22.89 15.44
C LYS A 66 -28.73 -23.87 15.00
N PRO A 67 -28.60 -24.49 13.82
CA PRO A 67 -29.17 -25.80 13.59
C PRO A 67 -28.09 -26.86 13.35
N THR A 68 -28.49 -28.09 13.64
CA THR A 68 -27.75 -29.33 13.74
C THR A 68 -27.63 -30.08 12.39
N GLY A 69 -26.46 -30.67 12.12
CA GLY A 69 -26.34 -32.05 11.59
C GLY A 69 -26.03 -32.30 10.09
N THR A 70 -24.78 -32.74 9.84
CA THR A 70 -24.27 -33.79 8.91
C THR A 70 -24.59 -33.75 7.40
N PHE A 71 -23.56 -33.74 6.53
CA PHE A 71 -22.91 -34.88 5.85
C PHE A 71 -21.75 -34.37 4.97
N GLY A 72 -20.65 -35.12 4.89
CA GLY A 72 -19.35 -34.64 4.42
C GLY A 72 -19.19 -34.41 2.90
N ASN A 73 -18.40 -33.38 2.60
CA ASN A 73 -17.52 -33.27 1.45
C ASN A 73 -16.20 -32.67 1.99
N ASP A 74 -15.06 -33.15 1.51
CA ASP A 74 -13.73 -32.59 1.79
C ASP A 74 -13.52 -31.26 1.03
N ASP A 75 -14.51 -30.37 1.11
CA ASP A 75 -14.31 -28.97 0.82
C ASP A 75 -13.71 -28.39 2.10
N GLU A 76 -12.40 -28.12 2.10
CA GLU A 76 -11.82 -27.23 3.10
C GLU A 76 -12.67 -25.96 3.07
N GLU A 77 -13.54 -25.79 4.07
CA GLU A 77 -14.27 -24.55 4.32
C GLU A 77 -13.19 -23.48 4.49
N GLU A 78 -12.86 -22.78 3.38
CA GLU A 78 -12.03 -21.60 3.45
C GLU A 78 -12.79 -20.63 4.36
N GLU A 79 -12.28 -20.43 5.59
CA GLU A 79 -12.76 -19.37 6.46
C GLU A 79 -12.75 -18.09 5.62
N GLU A 80 -13.93 -17.62 5.21
CA GLU A 80 -14.04 -16.40 4.45
C GLU A 80 -13.63 -15.26 5.40
N ASP A 81 -12.38 -14.78 5.25
CA ASP A 81 -11.90 -13.60 5.99
C ASP A 81 -12.93 -12.48 5.81
N GLU A 82 -13.69 -12.19 6.89
CA GLU A 82 -14.82 -11.26 6.89
C GLU A 82 -14.35 -9.89 6.40
N PHE A 83 -15.05 -9.32 5.40
CA PHE A 83 -14.68 -8.04 4.83
C PHE A 83 -14.91 -6.92 5.86
N ASN A 84 -13.81 -6.41 6.42
CA ASN A 84 -13.84 -5.27 7.32
C ASN A 84 -13.38 -4.00 6.58
N GLU A 85 -14.32 -3.08 6.32
CA GLU A 85 -14.06 -1.83 5.59
C GLU A 85 -12.93 -0.99 6.22
N ALA A 86 -12.66 -1.15 7.53
CA ALA A 86 -11.57 -0.45 8.21
C ALA A 86 -10.17 -0.86 7.75
N ASP A 87 -10.02 -2.02 7.11
CA ASP A 87 -8.72 -2.55 6.65
C ASP A 87 -8.34 -2.04 5.25
N PHE A 88 -9.18 -1.19 4.64
CA PHE A 88 -9.00 -0.69 3.28
C PHE A 88 -9.05 0.84 3.22
N CYS A 89 -7.92 1.49 2.93
CA CYS A 89 -7.89 2.90 2.53
C CYS A 89 -8.17 3.12 1.03
N TRP A 90 -8.20 2.03 0.25
CA TRP A 90 -8.66 1.94 -1.13
C TRP A 90 -9.02 0.49 -1.50
N VAL A 91 -9.89 0.32 -2.50
CA VAL A 91 -10.23 -0.95 -3.17
C VAL A 91 -10.13 -0.79 -4.69
N TRP A 92 -10.34 -1.85 -5.46
CA TRP A 92 -10.35 -1.76 -6.93
C TRP A 92 -11.61 -1.05 -7.45
N GLU A 93 -11.51 -0.42 -8.63
CA GLU A 93 -12.61 0.32 -9.25
C GLU A 93 -12.76 -0.03 -10.73
N GLU A 94 -14.02 -0.07 -11.20
CA GLU A 94 -14.42 -0.63 -12.50
C GLU A 94 -13.78 0.09 -13.70
N GLU A 95 -13.43 1.37 -13.56
CA GLU A 95 -12.87 2.17 -14.66
C GLU A 95 -11.40 1.84 -14.97
N CYS A 96 -10.72 1.08 -14.09
CA CYS A 96 -9.28 0.86 -14.14
C CYS A 96 -8.89 -0.62 -14.33
N LYS A 97 -9.60 -1.34 -15.21
CA LYS A 97 -9.31 -2.76 -15.54
C LYS A 97 -9.41 -3.10 -17.02
N SER A 98 -8.79 -4.23 -17.39
CA SER A 98 -9.05 -4.88 -18.68
C SER A 98 -10.47 -5.46 -18.75
N ASN A 99 -10.94 -5.75 -19.97
CA ASN A 99 -12.30 -6.27 -20.18
C ASN A 99 -12.51 -7.66 -19.55
N ASP A 100 -11.49 -8.50 -19.55
CA ASP A 100 -11.55 -9.88 -19.04
C ASP A 100 -11.35 -9.97 -17.52
N VAL A 101 -11.85 -8.98 -16.79
CA VAL A 101 -11.75 -8.88 -15.33
C VAL A 101 -13.12 -8.57 -14.73
N VAL A 102 -13.48 -9.33 -13.70
CA VAL A 102 -14.70 -9.14 -12.90
C VAL A 102 -14.30 -8.94 -11.44
N PHE A 103 -14.97 -8.01 -10.75
CA PHE A 103 -14.79 -7.81 -9.32
C PHE A 103 -15.84 -8.55 -8.49
N GLN A 104 -15.40 -9.00 -7.32
CA GLN A 104 -16.21 -9.70 -6.31
C GLN A 104 -15.88 -9.12 -4.92
N ASN A 105 -16.71 -9.43 -3.93
CA ASN A 105 -16.47 -9.08 -2.51
C ASN A 105 -16.18 -7.58 -2.28
N ASN A 106 -17.12 -6.71 -2.65
CA ASN A 106 -16.98 -5.24 -2.54
C ASN A 106 -15.71 -4.71 -3.22
N ASN A 107 -15.39 -5.26 -4.39
CA ASN A 107 -14.20 -4.95 -5.18
C ASN A 107 -12.86 -5.22 -4.48
N SER A 108 -12.84 -6.07 -3.45
CA SER A 108 -11.59 -6.57 -2.87
C SER A 108 -11.05 -7.78 -3.62
N GLU A 109 -11.90 -8.58 -4.25
CA GLU A 109 -11.48 -9.75 -5.02
C GLU A 109 -11.56 -9.50 -6.52
N VAL A 110 -10.49 -9.84 -7.23
CA VAL A 110 -10.36 -9.70 -8.68
C VAL A 110 -10.34 -11.08 -9.31
N TYR A 111 -11.33 -11.33 -10.18
CA TYR A 111 -11.47 -12.56 -10.94
C TYR A 111 -11.07 -12.33 -12.40
N PHE A 112 -9.93 -12.89 -12.79
CA PHE A 112 -9.37 -12.78 -14.14
C PHE A 112 -9.87 -13.91 -15.03
N HIS A 113 -10.20 -13.56 -16.28
CA HIS A 113 -10.52 -14.49 -17.36
C HIS A 113 -11.58 -15.54 -16.95
N PRO A 114 -12.80 -15.11 -16.59
CA PRO A 114 -13.84 -15.99 -16.04
C PRO A 114 -14.22 -17.16 -16.95
N ASP A 115 -14.20 -16.94 -18.26
CA ASP A 115 -14.57 -17.95 -19.26
C ASP A 115 -13.34 -18.73 -19.75
N TYR A 116 -12.44 -18.04 -20.44
CA TYR A 116 -11.17 -18.52 -20.99
C TYR A 116 -10.15 -17.37 -21.02
N SER A 117 -8.88 -17.69 -21.23
CA SER A 117 -7.81 -16.70 -21.37
C SER A 117 -7.26 -16.67 -22.80
N CYS A 118 -7.21 -15.48 -23.40
CA CYS A 118 -6.63 -15.24 -24.72
C CYS A 118 -5.39 -14.33 -24.69
N GLY A 119 -4.98 -13.89 -23.49
CA GLY A 119 -3.84 -13.01 -23.32
C GLY A 119 -3.66 -12.56 -21.88
N THR A 120 -3.24 -11.32 -21.69
CA THR A 120 -2.96 -10.75 -20.38
C THR A 120 -4.04 -9.76 -19.98
N ALA A 121 -4.61 -9.95 -18.79
CA ALA A 121 -5.55 -9.02 -18.17
C ALA A 121 -4.89 -8.37 -16.94
N ALA A 122 -5.22 -7.11 -16.70
CA ALA A 122 -4.63 -6.31 -15.63
C ALA A 122 -5.67 -5.38 -14.99
N VAL A 123 -5.37 -5.00 -13.75
CA VAL A 123 -6.13 -4.02 -12.96
C VAL A 123 -5.16 -3.02 -12.38
N ARG A 124 -5.59 -1.77 -12.29
CA ARG A 124 -4.90 -0.68 -11.61
C ARG A 124 -5.84 -0.04 -10.59
N GLY A 125 -5.29 0.47 -9.49
CA GLY A 125 -6.04 1.35 -8.58
C GLY A 125 -6.43 2.67 -9.26
N LYS A 126 -7.49 3.31 -8.78
CA LYS A 126 -7.96 4.59 -9.33
C LYS A 126 -7.11 5.78 -8.89
N ASN A 127 -6.75 5.81 -7.62
CA ASN A 127 -6.10 6.97 -7.02
C ASN A 127 -4.57 6.84 -7.06
N GLN A 128 -3.91 7.93 -7.40
CA GLN A 128 -2.46 8.03 -7.39
C GLN A 128 -1.96 8.01 -5.94
N PHE A 129 -0.90 7.27 -5.68
CA PHE A 129 -0.13 7.39 -4.44
C PHE A 129 0.55 8.77 -4.36
N GLN A 130 0.54 9.38 -3.17
CA GLN A 130 1.02 10.76 -3.00
C GLN A 130 2.45 10.79 -2.47
N GLU A 131 3.21 11.79 -2.90
CA GLU A 131 4.57 12.01 -2.41
C GLU A 131 4.56 12.34 -0.91
N GLY A 132 5.53 11.80 -0.17
CA GLY A 132 5.57 11.92 1.29
C GLY A 132 4.60 10.99 2.03
N GLU A 133 3.86 10.11 1.35
CA GLU A 133 3.10 9.03 1.97
C GLU A 133 3.91 7.70 1.98
N GLU A 134 3.56 6.85 2.95
CA GLU A 134 3.98 5.46 3.05
C GLU A 134 2.73 4.60 2.80
N HIS A 135 2.80 3.69 1.84
CA HIS A 135 1.69 2.82 1.47
C HIS A 135 2.03 1.36 1.70
N TYR A 136 1.07 0.61 2.24
CA TYR A 136 1.18 -0.83 2.39
C TYR A 136 -0.10 -1.51 1.94
N TRP A 137 -0.01 -2.58 1.15
CA TRP A 137 -1.16 -3.40 0.80
C TRP A 137 -0.75 -4.86 0.59
N GLU A 138 -1.71 -5.75 0.74
CA GLU A 138 -1.48 -7.19 0.63
C GLU A 138 -2.41 -7.82 -0.41
N ILE A 139 -1.85 -8.67 -1.28
CA ILE A 139 -2.58 -9.42 -2.29
C ILE A 139 -2.43 -10.92 -2.00
N LYS A 140 -3.54 -11.59 -1.72
CA LYS A 140 -3.62 -13.06 -1.58
C LYS A 140 -3.91 -13.69 -2.94
N LEU A 141 -3.13 -14.70 -3.30
CA LEU A 141 -3.39 -15.53 -4.49
C LEU A 141 -4.44 -16.59 -4.12
N SER A 142 -5.73 -16.22 -4.18
CA SER A 142 -6.85 -17.07 -3.70
C SER A 142 -7.01 -18.37 -4.51
N SER A 143 -6.71 -18.36 -5.81
CA SER A 143 -6.81 -19.54 -6.66
C SER A 143 -5.47 -20.23 -6.90
N ALA A 144 -5.49 -21.37 -7.61
CA ALA A 144 -4.29 -21.97 -8.17
C ALA A 144 -3.48 -20.94 -8.98
N VAL A 145 -2.15 -21.04 -8.87
CA VAL A 145 -1.20 -20.13 -9.51
C VAL A 145 -0.54 -20.86 -10.68
N TYR A 146 -0.77 -20.37 -11.89
CA TYR A 146 -0.31 -21.01 -13.12
C TYR A 146 -0.31 -20.02 -14.30
N GLY A 147 -0.16 -20.53 -15.52
CA GLY A 147 -0.10 -19.71 -16.73
C GLY A 147 1.28 -19.09 -16.96
N THR A 148 1.34 -18.18 -17.91
CA THR A 148 2.59 -17.49 -18.29
C THR A 148 3.07 -16.56 -17.17
N ASP A 149 2.17 -15.82 -16.55
CA ASP A 149 2.47 -14.99 -15.38
C ASP A 149 1.21 -14.56 -14.61
N MET A 150 1.43 -14.26 -13.33
CA MET A 150 0.55 -13.64 -12.36
C MET A 150 1.44 -12.67 -11.57
N MET A 151 1.10 -11.39 -11.54
CA MET A 151 2.00 -10.35 -11.06
C MET A 151 1.32 -9.36 -10.13
N VAL A 152 2.11 -8.81 -9.21
CA VAL A 152 1.72 -7.74 -8.29
C VAL A 152 2.76 -6.61 -8.36
N GLY A 153 2.35 -5.35 -8.29
CA GLY A 153 3.28 -4.24 -8.31
C GLY A 153 2.62 -2.88 -8.39
N VAL A 154 3.30 -1.96 -9.08
CA VAL A 154 2.81 -0.61 -9.36
C VAL A 154 3.03 -0.25 -10.83
N GLY A 155 2.21 0.64 -11.35
CA GLY A 155 2.42 1.23 -12.67
C GLY A 155 1.85 2.63 -12.79
N CYS A 156 2.13 3.26 -13.93
CA CYS A 156 1.78 4.66 -14.18
C CYS A 156 0.37 4.85 -14.80
N ASP A 157 -0.09 6.10 -14.81
CA ASP A 157 -1.38 6.52 -15.38
C ASP A 157 -1.53 6.21 -16.88
N GLY A 158 -0.43 6.34 -17.65
CA GLY A 158 -0.42 6.13 -19.10
C GLY A 158 -0.40 4.68 -19.60
N MET A 159 -0.57 3.69 -18.72
CA MET A 159 -0.59 2.28 -19.13
C MET A 159 -1.94 1.88 -19.77
N ASP A 160 -1.90 1.39 -21.00
CA ASP A 160 -3.04 0.73 -21.63
C ASP A 160 -3.16 -0.72 -21.10
N LEU A 161 -4.14 -0.94 -20.23
CA LEU A 161 -4.41 -2.25 -19.61
C LEU A 161 -4.94 -3.29 -20.61
N ASN A 162 -5.41 -2.89 -21.79
CA ASN A 162 -5.91 -3.80 -22.83
C ASN A 162 -4.89 -4.06 -23.95
N LYS A 163 -3.70 -3.43 -23.89
CA LYS A 163 -2.64 -3.56 -24.91
C LYS A 163 -2.26 -5.01 -25.24
N TYR A 164 -2.26 -5.88 -24.23
CA TYR A 164 -1.86 -7.28 -24.35
C TYR A 164 -3.02 -8.27 -24.17
N LYS A 165 -4.27 -7.85 -24.42
CA LYS A 165 -5.45 -8.73 -24.32
C LYS A 165 -5.38 -10.00 -25.19
N SER A 166 -4.59 -9.98 -26.26
CA SER A 166 -4.38 -11.13 -27.16
C SER A 166 -2.94 -11.67 -27.15
N GLN A 167 -2.17 -11.36 -26.11
CA GLN A 167 -0.79 -11.83 -25.94
C GLN A 167 -0.52 -12.21 -24.49
N PHE A 168 0.00 -13.42 -24.26
CA PHE A 168 0.44 -13.85 -22.94
C PHE A 168 1.81 -13.26 -22.60
N CYS A 169 1.89 -12.39 -21.59
CA CYS A 169 3.16 -11.83 -21.14
C CYS A 169 3.09 -11.30 -19.71
N SER A 170 4.26 -11.15 -19.09
CA SER A 170 4.48 -10.39 -17.86
C SER A 170 4.30 -8.90 -18.14
N ILE A 171 3.06 -8.38 -18.09
CA ILE A 171 2.77 -6.98 -18.45
C ILE A 171 3.43 -5.97 -17.50
N ILE A 172 3.44 -6.26 -16.19
CA ILE A 172 4.01 -5.37 -15.17
C ILE A 172 5.54 -5.48 -15.24
N GLY A 173 6.20 -4.36 -15.56
CA GLY A 173 7.64 -4.31 -15.74
C GLY A 173 8.12 -4.66 -17.15
N LYS A 174 7.22 -4.95 -18.09
CA LYS A 174 7.55 -5.13 -19.52
C LYS A 174 8.15 -3.87 -20.12
N GLU A 175 7.57 -2.73 -19.77
CA GLU A 175 8.02 -1.40 -20.16
C GLU A 175 8.51 -0.61 -18.93
N SER A 176 9.01 0.61 -19.16
CA SER A 176 9.57 1.46 -18.11
C SER A 176 8.53 2.13 -17.20
N ASN A 177 7.24 1.93 -17.47
CA ASN A 177 6.11 2.56 -16.78
C ASN A 177 5.53 1.69 -15.64
N SER A 178 6.15 0.56 -15.33
CA SER A 178 5.70 -0.33 -14.24
C SER A 178 6.85 -1.10 -13.59
N TRP A 179 6.60 -1.57 -12.38
CA TRP A 179 7.51 -2.32 -11.51
C TRP A 179 6.71 -3.40 -10.81
N GLY A 180 7.14 -4.66 -10.89
CA GLY A 180 6.37 -5.74 -10.29
C GLY A 180 7.16 -6.98 -9.95
N ILE A 181 6.51 -7.85 -9.20
CA ILE A 181 6.99 -9.19 -8.84
C ILE A 181 6.06 -10.23 -9.49
N SER A 182 6.67 -11.20 -10.16
CA SER A 182 6.01 -12.36 -10.77
C SER A 182 5.79 -13.45 -9.73
N TYR A 183 4.76 -14.29 -9.92
CA TYR A 183 4.56 -15.49 -9.11
C TYR A 183 5.76 -16.45 -9.16
N PHE A 184 6.64 -16.34 -10.15
CA PHE A 184 7.89 -17.08 -10.20
C PHE A 184 8.95 -16.63 -9.18
N GLY A 185 8.70 -15.55 -8.43
CA GLY A 185 9.66 -14.99 -7.48
C GLY A 185 10.71 -14.07 -8.13
N THR A 186 10.47 -13.65 -9.37
CA THR A 186 11.33 -12.70 -10.09
C THR A 186 10.73 -11.30 -10.09
N VAL A 187 11.57 -10.26 -10.06
CA VAL A 187 11.16 -8.86 -10.18
C VAL A 187 11.44 -8.32 -11.58
N HIS A 188 10.50 -7.52 -12.11
CA HIS A 188 10.47 -7.06 -13.50
C HIS A 188 10.36 -5.54 -13.58
N HIS A 189 11.20 -4.92 -14.41
CA HIS A 189 11.11 -3.50 -14.77
C HIS A 189 11.85 -3.21 -16.08
N ASN A 190 11.25 -2.42 -16.97
CA ASN A 190 11.85 -1.99 -18.24
C ASN A 190 12.42 -3.17 -19.07
N GLY A 191 11.66 -4.26 -19.15
CA GLY A 191 12.02 -5.47 -19.89
C GLY A 191 13.14 -6.30 -19.26
N LYS A 192 13.61 -5.93 -18.05
CA LYS A 192 14.63 -6.67 -17.30
C LYS A 192 13.97 -7.49 -16.20
N THR A 193 14.47 -8.70 -16.04
CA THR A 193 14.03 -9.65 -15.01
C THR A 193 15.19 -10.04 -14.11
N ARG A 194 14.95 -10.18 -12.81
CA ARG A 194 15.95 -10.60 -11.81
C ARG A 194 15.31 -11.52 -10.77
N GLU A 195 16.00 -12.61 -10.42
CA GLU A 195 15.63 -13.48 -9.29
C GLU A 195 15.61 -12.68 -7.98
N PHE A 196 14.55 -12.86 -7.19
CA PHE A 196 14.35 -12.08 -5.96
C PHE A 196 13.93 -12.93 -4.77
N THR A 197 13.04 -13.92 -4.98
CA THR A 197 12.55 -14.83 -3.95
C THR A 197 12.14 -16.17 -4.54
N LYS A 198 11.68 -17.10 -3.70
CA LYS A 198 11.06 -18.35 -4.13
C LYS A 198 9.67 -18.09 -4.74
N LYS A 199 9.21 -19.01 -5.59
CA LYS A 199 7.89 -18.96 -6.20
C LYS A 199 6.76 -18.80 -5.16
N PHE A 200 5.69 -18.16 -5.59
CA PHE A 200 4.43 -18.05 -4.87
C PHE A 200 3.49 -19.19 -5.30
N GLU A 201 2.60 -19.57 -4.41
CA GLU A 201 1.63 -20.64 -4.59
C GLU A 201 0.24 -20.18 -4.12
N ARG A 202 -0.78 -21.02 -4.32
CA ARG A 202 -2.13 -20.74 -3.81
C ARG A 202 -2.06 -20.41 -2.31
N GLY A 203 -2.79 -19.39 -1.89
CA GLY A 203 -2.80 -18.91 -0.51
C GLY A 203 -1.61 -18.02 -0.13
N SER A 204 -0.58 -17.88 -0.99
CA SER A 204 0.50 -16.91 -0.73
C SER A 204 -0.06 -15.49 -0.65
N VAL A 205 0.38 -14.75 0.36
CA VAL A 205 0.08 -13.32 0.54
C VAL A 205 1.31 -12.50 0.19
N ILE A 206 1.16 -11.61 -0.79
CA ILE A 206 2.20 -10.72 -1.29
C ILE A 206 1.97 -9.34 -0.71
N GLY A 207 2.78 -8.94 0.27
CA GLY A 207 2.77 -7.58 0.80
C GLY A 207 3.61 -6.65 -0.06
N CYS A 208 3.12 -5.45 -0.29
CA CYS A 208 3.80 -4.40 -1.07
C CYS A 208 3.96 -3.18 -0.18
N HIS A 209 5.19 -2.70 -0.01
CA HIS A 209 5.49 -1.47 0.72
C HIS A 209 6.11 -0.45 -0.20
N LEU A 210 5.37 0.64 -0.46
CA LEU A 210 5.82 1.75 -1.29
C LEU A 210 6.12 2.96 -0.39
N ASP A 211 7.42 3.25 -0.24
CA ASP A 211 7.95 4.39 0.50
C ASP A 211 8.18 5.53 -0.50
N LEU A 212 7.26 6.50 -0.55
CA LEU A 212 7.37 7.70 -1.40
C LEU A 212 8.06 8.88 -0.72
N TRP A 213 8.73 8.63 0.42
CA TRP A 213 9.72 9.54 0.98
C TRP A 213 11.12 9.21 0.43
N LYS A 214 11.46 7.92 0.32
CA LYS A 214 12.72 7.43 -0.24
C LYS A 214 12.63 7.02 -1.72
N GLY A 215 11.41 6.80 -2.22
CA GLY A 215 11.15 6.29 -3.55
C GLY A 215 11.55 4.82 -3.73
N THR A 216 11.16 3.97 -2.78
CA THR A 216 11.48 2.53 -2.81
C THR A 216 10.23 1.67 -2.81
N LEU A 217 10.28 0.52 -3.49
CA LEU A 217 9.25 -0.52 -3.46
C LEU A 217 9.88 -1.80 -2.91
N SER A 218 9.32 -2.29 -1.80
CA SER A 218 9.71 -3.53 -1.14
C SER A 218 8.58 -4.54 -1.16
N PHE A 219 8.91 -5.83 -1.15
CA PHE A 219 7.92 -6.90 -1.11
C PHE A 219 8.06 -7.77 0.15
N TYR A 220 6.95 -8.43 0.48
CA TYR A 220 6.82 -9.37 1.59
C TYR A 220 6.14 -10.64 1.08
N LYS A 221 6.50 -11.79 1.65
CA LYS A 221 5.80 -13.06 1.41
C LYS A 221 5.28 -13.60 2.74
N ASN A 222 3.97 -13.70 2.90
CA ASN A 222 3.32 -14.21 4.11
C ASN A 222 3.81 -13.46 5.38
N GLY A 223 3.87 -12.12 5.31
CA GLY A 223 4.36 -11.27 6.39
C GLY A 223 5.89 -11.13 6.49
N GLU A 224 6.66 -11.99 5.81
CA GLU A 224 8.12 -11.97 5.87
C GLU A 224 8.74 -11.01 4.85
N PRO A 225 9.63 -10.08 5.26
CA PRO A 225 10.26 -9.12 4.36
C PRO A 225 11.21 -9.80 3.37
N LEU A 226 11.07 -9.47 2.09
CA LEU A 226 11.98 -9.91 1.01
C LEU A 226 13.06 -8.87 0.68
N GLY A 227 12.89 -7.63 1.16
CA GLY A 227 13.79 -6.51 0.93
C GLY A 227 13.31 -5.55 -0.16
N ILE A 228 14.18 -4.58 -0.49
CA ILE A 228 13.92 -3.56 -1.51
C ILE A 228 14.09 -4.18 -2.90
N ALA A 229 13.01 -4.18 -3.69
CA ALA A 229 13.05 -4.65 -5.07
C ALA A 229 13.45 -3.55 -6.05
N PHE A 230 12.96 -2.32 -5.82
CA PHE A 230 13.15 -1.19 -6.71
C PHE A 230 13.38 0.12 -5.94
N GLU A 231 14.13 1.01 -6.57
CA GLU A 231 14.45 2.37 -6.10
C GLU A 231 14.20 3.39 -7.22
N GLY A 232 14.31 4.68 -6.92
CA GLY A 232 14.17 5.75 -7.91
C GLY A 232 12.71 6.00 -8.33
N LEU A 233 11.77 5.76 -7.41
CA LEU A 233 10.33 5.91 -7.65
C LEU A 233 9.77 7.30 -7.37
N LEU A 234 10.57 8.22 -6.81
CA LEU A 234 10.16 9.60 -6.53
C LEU A 234 9.74 10.37 -7.80
N GLY A 235 8.75 11.25 -7.64
CA GLY A 235 8.18 12.05 -8.73
C GLY A 235 7.37 11.27 -9.78
N LYS A 236 7.22 9.95 -9.63
CA LYS A 236 6.42 9.12 -10.53
C LYS A 236 4.97 9.07 -10.07
N LYS A 237 4.04 9.11 -11.01
CA LYS A 237 2.61 8.90 -10.74
C LYS A 237 2.32 7.41 -10.65
N LEU A 238 2.37 6.86 -9.44
CA LEU A 238 2.25 5.42 -9.22
C LEU A 238 0.87 5.03 -8.69
N TYR A 239 0.43 3.86 -9.13
CA TYR A 239 -0.85 3.25 -8.77
C TYR A 239 -0.61 1.76 -8.48
N PRO A 240 -1.36 1.14 -7.57
CA PRO A 240 -1.24 -0.30 -7.34
C PRO A 240 -1.71 -1.04 -8.58
N MET A 241 -1.05 -2.14 -8.92
CA MET A 241 -1.39 -2.96 -10.09
C MET A 241 -1.24 -4.45 -9.83
N ILE A 242 -2.15 -5.21 -10.43
CA ILE A 242 -2.07 -6.68 -10.50
C ILE A 242 -2.42 -7.14 -11.91
N SER A 243 -1.93 -8.32 -12.31
CA SER A 243 -2.24 -8.89 -13.63
C SER A 243 -2.20 -10.40 -13.61
N SER A 244 -2.98 -11.02 -14.51
CA SER A 244 -2.95 -12.46 -14.74
C SER A 244 -3.07 -12.79 -16.23
N THR A 245 -2.37 -13.84 -16.62
CA THR A 245 -2.54 -14.52 -17.92
C THR A 245 -3.36 -15.80 -17.80
N ALA A 246 -3.62 -16.27 -16.58
CA ALA A 246 -4.25 -17.54 -16.33
C ALA A 246 -5.78 -17.40 -16.24
N ALA A 247 -6.48 -18.34 -16.88
CA ALA A 247 -7.93 -18.41 -16.83
C ALA A 247 -8.42 -18.64 -15.40
N ARG A 248 -9.60 -18.12 -15.07
CA ARG A 248 -10.29 -18.41 -13.81
C ARG A 248 -9.42 -18.24 -12.56
N THR A 249 -8.55 -17.22 -12.56
CA THR A 249 -7.67 -16.96 -11.42
C THR A 249 -8.19 -15.80 -10.58
N LYS A 250 -8.04 -15.93 -9.27
CA LYS A 250 -8.51 -14.96 -8.27
C LYS A 250 -7.35 -14.40 -7.47
N MET A 251 -7.35 -13.08 -7.30
CA MET A 251 -6.46 -12.37 -6.39
C MET A 251 -7.29 -11.47 -5.48
N LYS A 252 -7.12 -11.60 -4.16
CA LYS A 252 -7.85 -10.81 -3.15
C LYS A 252 -6.93 -9.75 -2.55
N LEU A 253 -7.36 -8.50 -2.56
CA LEU A 253 -6.82 -7.44 -1.73
C LEU A 253 -7.23 -7.73 -0.29
N VAL A 254 -6.24 -8.03 0.56
CA VAL A 254 -6.46 -8.38 1.98
C VAL A 254 -6.56 -7.13 2.84
N CYS A 255 -5.70 -6.16 2.57
CA CYS A 255 -5.71 -4.86 3.25
C CYS A 255 -5.04 -3.80 2.38
N SER A 256 -5.36 -2.53 2.66
CA SER A 256 -4.64 -1.38 2.13
C SER A 256 -4.55 -0.26 3.18
N TYR A 257 -3.34 0.20 3.45
CA TYR A 257 -3.04 1.23 4.43
C TYR A 257 -2.23 2.36 3.80
N LYS A 258 -2.37 3.54 4.40
CA LYS A 258 -1.53 4.69 4.09
C LYS A 258 -1.27 5.53 5.33
N ILE A 259 -0.10 6.17 5.38
CA ILE A 259 0.20 7.20 6.36
C ILE A 259 1.13 8.25 5.77
N ASN A 260 0.97 9.51 6.20
CA ASN A 260 1.94 10.54 5.90
C ASN A 260 3.23 10.30 6.67
N PHE A 261 4.35 10.53 6.00
CA PHE A 261 5.65 10.58 6.64
C PHE A 261 5.63 11.65 7.74
N SER A 262 5.99 11.25 8.94
CA SER A 262 5.91 12.09 10.13
C SER A 262 6.88 11.61 11.20
N LEU A 263 7.20 12.47 12.16
CA LEU A 263 7.98 12.06 13.34
C LEU A 263 7.30 10.91 14.08
N GLN A 264 5.96 10.92 14.16
CA GLN A 264 5.21 9.82 14.77
C GLN A 264 5.45 8.49 14.03
N TYR A 265 5.38 8.49 12.70
CA TYR A 265 5.70 7.32 11.90
C TYR A 265 7.15 6.87 12.12
N LEU A 266 8.11 7.79 12.09
CA LEU A 266 9.52 7.49 12.34
C LEU A 266 9.76 6.87 13.72
N CYS A 267 9.13 7.41 14.76
CA CYS A 267 9.18 6.82 16.10
C CYS A 267 8.59 5.41 16.11
N CYS A 268 7.40 5.20 15.51
CA CYS A 268 6.78 3.87 15.49
C CYS A 268 7.62 2.86 14.71
N LYS A 269 8.21 3.26 13.59
CA LYS A 269 9.14 2.47 12.78
C LYS A 269 10.44 2.14 13.51
N GLU A 270 10.91 3.02 14.39
CA GLU A 270 12.10 2.71 15.18
C GLU A 270 11.76 1.81 16.36
N ILE A 271 10.63 2.06 17.01
CA ILE A 271 10.11 1.19 18.09
C ILE A 271 9.86 -0.22 17.56
N SER A 272 9.24 -0.38 16.39
CA SER A 272 8.92 -1.68 15.80
C SER A 272 10.14 -2.59 15.58
N LYS A 273 11.31 -1.99 15.34
CA LYS A 273 12.56 -2.72 15.23
C LYS A 273 13.05 -3.24 16.57
N ASN A 274 12.75 -2.53 17.65
CA ASN A 274 13.31 -2.76 18.98
C ASN A 274 12.35 -3.51 19.93
N ILE A 275 11.10 -3.75 19.53
CA ILE A 275 10.12 -4.52 20.32
C ILE A 275 10.09 -5.99 19.88
N SER A 276 9.74 -6.88 20.80
CA SER A 276 9.63 -8.32 20.57
C SER A 276 8.57 -8.65 19.50
N SER A 277 8.72 -9.79 18.83
CA SER A 277 7.87 -10.17 17.69
C SER A 277 6.42 -10.56 18.06
N SER A 278 6.07 -10.59 19.36
CA SER A 278 4.77 -11.05 19.85
C SER A 278 3.63 -10.10 19.47
N SER A 279 2.41 -10.64 19.38
CA SER A 279 1.18 -9.87 19.18
C SER A 279 0.89 -8.87 20.32
N GLU A 280 1.66 -8.92 21.40
CA GLU A 280 1.51 -8.15 22.63
C GLU A 280 2.62 -7.11 22.81
N ALA A 281 3.52 -6.95 21.84
CA ALA A 281 4.68 -6.07 21.94
C ALA A 281 4.33 -4.60 22.25
N LEU A 282 3.16 -4.12 21.82
CA LEU A 282 2.60 -2.81 22.17
C LEU A 282 2.13 -2.72 23.64
N ALA A 283 1.70 -3.85 24.22
CA ALA A 283 1.25 -3.94 25.61
C ALA A 283 2.40 -3.77 26.61
N ASP A 284 3.62 -4.18 26.24
CA ASP A 284 4.81 -4.09 27.09
C ASP A 284 5.43 -2.69 27.13
N LEU A 285 5.11 -1.83 26.16
CA LEU A 285 5.65 -0.47 26.13
C LEU A 285 5.20 0.33 27.36
N PRO A 286 6.05 1.19 27.95
CA PRO A 286 5.69 2.04 29.10
C PRO A 286 4.87 3.26 28.66
N LEU A 287 3.80 3.03 27.88
CA LEU A 287 2.92 4.05 27.32
C LEU A 287 1.54 4.02 28.00
N PRO A 288 0.85 5.17 28.10
CA PRO A 288 -0.54 5.22 28.56
C PRO A 288 -1.45 4.30 27.71
N SER A 289 -2.44 3.67 28.34
CA SER A 289 -3.37 2.73 27.69
C SER A 289 -4.09 3.32 26.48
N GLY A 290 -4.49 4.60 26.56
CA GLY A 290 -5.11 5.32 25.44
C GLY A 290 -4.17 5.42 24.23
N LEU A 291 -2.88 5.65 24.46
CA LEU A 291 -1.87 5.72 23.40
C LEU A 291 -1.57 4.33 22.83
N LYS A 292 -1.47 3.30 23.67
CA LYS A 292 -1.34 1.90 23.20
C LYS A 292 -2.49 1.51 22.28
N ARG A 293 -3.73 1.81 22.69
CA ARG A 293 -4.92 1.56 21.87
C ARG A 293 -4.91 2.37 20.57
N TYR A 294 -4.50 3.63 20.61
CA TYR A 294 -4.35 4.44 19.41
C TYR A 294 -3.33 3.82 18.44
N LEU A 295 -2.15 3.44 18.94
CA LEU A 295 -1.10 2.83 18.14
C LEU A 295 -1.51 1.47 17.58
N GLY A 296 -2.14 0.61 18.39
CA GLY A 296 -2.68 -0.68 17.92
C GLY A 296 -3.83 -0.53 16.91
N PHE A 297 -4.58 0.57 16.95
CA PHE A 297 -5.66 0.78 15.98
C PHE A 297 -5.17 1.42 14.67
N ARG A 298 -4.22 2.36 14.74
CA ARG A 298 -3.82 3.19 13.58
C ARG A 298 -2.49 2.81 12.96
N MET A 299 -1.61 2.17 13.74
CA MET A 299 -0.20 1.99 13.43
C MET A 299 0.23 0.52 13.54
N ASP A 300 -0.67 -0.42 13.86
CA ASP A 300 -0.33 -1.85 14.01
C ASP A 300 0.39 -2.39 12.77
N TRP A 301 -0.10 -2.04 11.58
CA TRP A 301 0.54 -2.41 10.33
C TRP A 301 1.98 -1.88 10.22
N VAL A 302 2.29 -0.69 10.75
CA VAL A 302 3.67 -0.14 10.79
C VAL A 302 4.56 -0.99 11.68
N PHE A 303 4.02 -1.46 12.82
CA PHE A 303 4.74 -2.36 13.70
C PHE A 303 5.01 -3.70 13.05
N ARG A 304 4.03 -4.28 12.34
CA ARG A 304 4.19 -5.53 11.57
C ARG A 304 5.20 -5.38 10.44
N LEU A 305 5.14 -4.27 9.72
CA LEU A 305 5.95 -4.00 8.53
C LEU A 305 7.46 -3.93 8.82
N HIS A 306 7.82 -3.30 9.95
CA HIS A 306 9.21 -2.95 10.30
C HIS A 306 9.74 -3.79 11.47
N LYS A 307 9.15 -4.96 11.73
CA LYS A 307 9.70 -5.93 12.70
C LYS A 307 11.13 -6.32 12.27
N LEU A 308 12.07 -6.32 13.22
CA LEU A 308 13.37 -6.98 12.98
C LEU A 308 13.15 -8.49 12.95
N GLN A 309 13.66 -9.12 11.89
CA GLN A 309 13.81 -10.57 11.88
C GLN A 309 15.02 -10.96 12.74
N PRO A 310 14.95 -12.09 13.49
CA PRO A 310 16.15 -12.68 14.05
C PRO A 310 17.11 -12.96 12.88
N SER A 311 18.37 -12.57 13.03
CA SER A 311 19.37 -12.78 12.00
C SER A 311 19.45 -14.26 11.63
N SER A 312 19.04 -14.60 10.39
CA SER A 312 19.41 -15.88 9.80
C SER A 312 20.93 -15.85 9.55
N SER A 313 21.70 -16.30 10.53
CA SER A 313 23.13 -16.49 10.40
C SER A 313 23.41 -17.49 9.28
N GLY A 314 23.96 -17.00 8.16
CA GLY A 314 24.89 -17.72 7.29
C GLY A 314 24.30 -18.75 6.32
N MET A 315 23.88 -18.30 5.13
CA MET A 315 24.12 -19.07 3.91
C MET A 315 24.76 -18.14 2.86
N GLY A 316 26.08 -17.98 2.96
CA GLY A 316 26.87 -17.49 1.84
C GLY A 316 26.90 -18.54 0.72
N PRO A 317 27.05 -18.13 -0.55
CA PRO A 317 27.04 -19.06 -1.67
C PRO A 317 28.22 -20.04 -1.57
N SER A 318 27.92 -21.35 -1.53
CA SER A 318 28.94 -22.39 -1.70
C SER A 318 29.63 -22.22 -3.05
N ARG A 319 30.87 -21.72 -3.03
CA ARG A 319 31.78 -21.79 -4.17
C ARG A 319 32.00 -23.26 -4.54
N LYS A 320 31.40 -23.70 -5.65
CA LYS A 320 31.76 -24.97 -6.29
C LYS A 320 33.21 -24.87 -6.74
N ARG A 321 34.06 -25.67 -6.10
CA ARG A 321 35.48 -25.82 -6.42
C ARG A 321 35.58 -26.58 -7.75
N VAL A 322 35.97 -25.89 -8.81
CA VAL A 322 36.36 -26.52 -10.08
C VAL A 322 37.59 -27.39 -9.80
N LYS A 323 37.46 -28.71 -9.97
CA LYS A 323 38.62 -29.60 -10.01
C LYS A 323 39.29 -29.42 -11.38
N ARG A 324 40.62 -29.25 -11.33
CA ARG A 324 41.52 -29.13 -12.47
C ARG A 324 41.50 -30.38 -13.33
#